data_AF-A0A7S2RJM9-F1
#
_entry.id   AF-A0A7S2RJM9-F1
#
_cell.length_a   1.000
_cell.length_b   1.000
_cell.length_c   1.000
_cell.angle_alpha   90.00
_cell.angle_beta   90.00
_cell.angle_gamma   90.00
#
_symmetry.space_group_name_H-M   'P 1'
#
loop_
_entity.id
_entity.type
_entity.pdbx_description
1 polymer ?
#
loop_
_entity_poly.entity_id
_entity_poly.type
_entity_poly.pdbx_seq_one_letter_code
_entity_poly.pdbx_strand_id
1 'polypeptide(L)'
;FGPDSFRRVTIPLIPWYKERQLKNISLGSIIVLSLLRAITFNLNRLQDYFLLNNCCAVLLNLSPHVVNMHSYAAMRLASVTVSCMRRYSSLVAKNGGRPAGENDVYTNLGMYSEVCRTLLQMVKFGLRPKVISKNLHLVYSIVYSSREFNDAVNSKMSPFEASDVQPIRDVITEAEEIIRNESARTADKAMEALQKSTDKLKNVASMSLSGKNKKVSSNTSVGSISSDVSLNNAEDFTFTYEEEADPEIFFVPYVWEVIVCAMTSTTLEWDKPKIRVFPLLEEIPDDTNETETEHDMANKSSGTYSQDISDIV
;
A
#
# COMPACT_ATOMS: atom_id res chain seq x y z
N PHE A 1 -13.37 -8.60 16.95
CA PHE A 1 -13.93 -7.72 15.91
C PHE A 1 -14.24 -8.56 14.68
N GLY A 2 -15.48 -8.59 14.18
CA GLY A 2 -15.82 -9.36 12.96
C GLY A 2 -15.29 -8.70 11.66
N PRO A 3 -15.33 -9.39 10.51
CA PRO A 3 -14.75 -8.96 9.23
C PRO A 3 -15.35 -7.67 8.64
N ASP A 4 -16.42 -7.13 9.21
CA ASP A 4 -17.03 -5.85 8.79
C ASP A 4 -16.71 -4.68 9.74
N SER A 5 -15.90 -4.90 10.77
CA SER A 5 -15.68 -3.89 11.83
C SER A 5 -15.03 -2.61 11.28
N PHE A 6 -14.12 -2.73 10.31
CA PHE A 6 -13.49 -1.58 9.66
C PHE A 6 -14.45 -0.76 8.79
N ARG A 7 -15.61 -1.32 8.40
CA ARG A 7 -16.65 -0.59 7.64
C ARG A 7 -17.62 0.14 8.56
N ARG A 8 -17.92 -0.45 9.72
CA ARG A 8 -18.97 0.03 10.64
C ARG A 8 -18.50 1.07 11.64
N VAL A 9 -17.21 1.04 12.00
CA VAL A 9 -16.65 2.02 12.95
C VAL A 9 -16.41 3.33 12.21
N THR A 10 -17.24 4.33 12.50
CA THR A 10 -17.10 5.70 12.00
C THR A 10 -16.54 6.60 13.09
N ILE A 11 -15.50 7.35 12.76
CA ILE A 11 -14.85 8.27 13.68
C ILE A 11 -15.33 9.69 13.37
N PRO A 12 -15.95 10.40 14.33
CA PRO A 12 -16.60 11.70 14.08
C PRO A 12 -15.60 12.81 13.77
N LEU A 13 -14.42 12.79 14.40
CA LEU A 13 -13.34 13.74 14.18
C LEU A 13 -11.99 13.11 14.49
N ILE A 14 -10.99 13.41 13.67
CA ILE A 14 -9.61 12.94 13.88
C ILE A 14 -8.68 14.16 13.98
N PRO A 15 -8.41 14.65 15.20
CA PRO A 15 -7.65 15.89 15.39
C PRO A 15 -6.15 15.72 15.11
N TRP A 16 -5.61 14.50 15.19
CA TRP A 16 -4.19 14.22 14.97
C TRP A 16 -3.79 14.09 13.50
N TYR A 17 -4.75 13.94 12.57
CA TYR A 17 -4.47 13.88 11.14
C TYR A 17 -4.29 15.30 10.57
N LYS A 18 -3.04 15.75 10.47
CA LYS A 18 -2.70 17.17 10.20
C LYS A 18 -2.90 17.63 8.75
N GLU A 19 -3.01 16.72 7.78
CA GLU A 19 -3.16 17.09 6.36
C GLU A 19 -4.55 17.67 6.04
N ARG A 20 -5.59 17.22 6.75
CA ARG A 20 -6.97 17.70 6.58
C ARG A 20 -7.80 17.37 7.81
N GLN A 21 -8.74 18.23 8.17
CA GLN A 21 -9.76 17.86 9.16
C GLN A 21 -10.66 16.77 8.58
N LEU A 22 -10.56 15.56 9.12
CA LEU A 22 -11.38 14.42 8.74
C LEU A 22 -12.54 14.29 9.71
N LYS A 23 -13.76 14.30 9.16
CA LYS A 23 -15.00 14.13 9.92
C LYS A 23 -15.79 12.96 9.34
N ASN A 24 -16.47 12.21 10.20
CA ASN A 24 -17.33 11.08 9.81
C ASN A 24 -16.64 10.10 8.85
N ILE A 25 -15.42 9.70 9.19
CA ILE A 25 -14.61 8.82 8.35
C ILE A 25 -14.60 7.39 8.91
N SER A 26 -14.74 6.40 8.03
CA SER A 26 -14.69 4.99 8.43
C SER A 26 -13.27 4.57 8.83
N LEU A 27 -13.18 3.63 9.76
CA LEU A 27 -11.91 3.03 10.19
C LEU A 27 -11.12 2.48 8.99
N GLY A 28 -11.80 1.81 8.05
CA GLY A 28 -11.18 1.31 6.82
C GLY A 28 -10.57 2.42 5.96
N SER A 29 -11.25 3.57 5.83
CA SER A 29 -10.68 4.73 5.10
C SER A 29 -9.45 5.31 5.82
N ILE A 30 -9.40 5.23 7.15
CA ILE A 30 -8.23 5.66 7.94
C ILE A 30 -7.07 4.68 7.82
N ILE A 31 -7.34 3.38 7.80
CA ILE A 31 -6.31 2.37 7.55
C ILE A 31 -5.68 2.61 6.18
N VAL A 32 -6.50 2.80 5.13
CA VAL A 32 -6.00 3.13 3.78
C VAL A 32 -5.15 4.41 3.80
N LEU A 33 -5.63 5.50 4.41
CA LEU A 33 -4.86 6.75 4.49
C LEU A 33 -3.52 6.59 5.23
N SER A 34 -3.51 5.83 6.32
CA SER A 34 -2.32 5.59 7.13
C SER A 34 -1.30 4.74 6.37
N LEU A 35 -1.76 3.68 5.69
CA LEU A 35 -0.91 2.82 4.88
C LEU A 35 -0.37 3.56 3.63
N LEU A 36 -1.18 4.38 2.95
CA LEU A 36 -0.69 5.20 1.84
C LEU A 36 0.39 6.18 2.30
N ARG A 37 0.24 6.76 3.49
CA ARG A 37 1.26 7.64 4.08
C ARG A 37 2.53 6.87 4.47
N ALA A 38 2.39 5.69 5.06
CA ALA A 38 3.54 4.83 5.38
C ALA A 38 4.28 4.39 4.12
N ILE A 39 3.58 3.91 3.09
CA ILE A 39 4.15 3.50 1.80
C ILE A 39 4.88 4.67 1.13
N THR A 40 4.24 5.84 1.06
CA THR A 40 4.87 7.02 0.43
C THR A 40 6.07 7.53 1.21
N PHE A 41 6.03 7.50 2.55
CA PHE A 41 7.20 7.83 3.37
C PHE A 41 8.33 6.82 3.13
N ASN A 42 8.00 5.53 3.15
CA ASN A 42 8.95 4.46 2.95
C ASN A 42 9.66 4.58 1.59
N LEU A 43 8.91 4.66 0.48
CA LEU A 43 9.46 4.81 -0.87
C LEU A 43 10.41 6.00 -1.04
N ASN A 44 10.15 7.11 -0.33
CA ASN A 44 10.92 8.35 -0.48
C ASN A 44 12.08 8.49 0.50
N ARG A 45 12.03 7.79 1.65
CA ARG A 45 12.97 8.03 2.77
C ARG A 45 13.64 6.77 3.29
N LEU A 46 12.86 5.73 3.63
CA LEU A 46 13.41 4.55 4.30
C LEU A 46 13.94 3.51 3.31
N GLN A 47 13.25 3.32 2.17
CA GLN A 47 13.53 2.29 1.17
C GLN A 47 13.59 0.88 1.79
N ASP A 48 12.71 0.61 2.75
CA ASP A 48 12.60 -0.65 3.44
C ASP A 48 11.61 -1.59 2.73
N TYR A 49 12.12 -2.68 2.17
CA TYR A 49 11.29 -3.65 1.46
C TYR A 49 10.31 -4.40 2.40
N PHE A 50 10.72 -4.75 3.62
CA PHE A 50 9.89 -5.52 4.54
C PHE A 50 8.67 -4.74 5.01
N LEU A 51 8.87 -3.48 5.40
CA LEU A 51 7.77 -2.58 5.77
C LEU A 51 6.83 -2.33 4.59
N LEU A 52 7.40 -2.16 3.39
CA LEU A 52 6.63 -1.96 2.16
C LEU A 52 5.73 -3.17 1.87
N ASN A 53 6.32 -4.37 1.88
CA ASN A 53 5.63 -5.60 1.58
C ASN A 53 4.47 -5.85 2.57
N ASN A 54 4.70 -5.63 3.86
CA ASN A 54 3.66 -5.71 4.87
C ASN A 54 2.53 -4.70 4.64
N CYS A 55 2.85 -3.44 4.32
CA CYS A 55 1.82 -2.44 4.01
C CYS A 55 1.00 -2.84 2.77
N CYS A 56 1.66 -3.35 1.73
CA CYS A 56 1.01 -3.82 0.51
C CYS A 56 0.09 -5.02 0.77
N ALA A 57 0.56 -6.02 1.52
CA ALA A 57 -0.23 -7.19 1.91
C ALA A 57 -1.50 -6.79 2.69
N VAL A 58 -1.38 -5.87 3.65
CA VAL A 58 -2.55 -5.36 4.40
C VAL A 58 -3.54 -4.66 3.46
N LEU A 59 -3.07 -3.83 2.52
CA LEU A 59 -3.95 -3.20 1.53
C LEU A 59 -4.66 -4.25 0.66
N LEU A 60 -3.93 -5.25 0.16
CA LEU A 60 -4.49 -6.32 -0.67
C LEU A 60 -5.53 -7.15 0.10
N ASN A 61 -5.31 -7.45 1.37
CA ASN A 61 -6.30 -8.10 2.24
C ASN A 61 -7.59 -7.29 2.42
N LEU A 62 -7.46 -5.96 2.49
CA LEU A 62 -8.61 -5.07 2.61
C LEU A 62 -9.34 -4.85 1.27
N SER A 63 -8.64 -5.04 0.15
CA SER A 63 -9.09 -4.66 -1.18
C SER A 63 -10.45 -5.26 -1.60
N PRO A 64 -10.79 -6.55 -1.35
CA PRO A 64 -12.10 -7.11 -1.72
C PRO A 64 -13.24 -6.46 -0.93
N HIS A 65 -12.90 -5.81 0.19
CA HIS A 65 -13.85 -5.25 1.11
C HIS A 65 -14.01 -3.74 1.02
N VAL A 66 -13.33 -3.09 0.07
CA VAL A 66 -13.37 -1.64 -0.14
C VAL A 66 -14.74 -1.21 -0.67
N VAL A 67 -15.55 -0.62 0.20
CA VAL A 67 -16.84 0.00 -0.13
C VAL A 67 -17.02 1.29 0.68
N ASN A 68 -17.78 2.25 0.15
CA ASN A 68 -18.09 3.51 0.83
C ASN A 68 -16.83 4.27 1.31
N MET A 69 -15.79 4.30 0.46
CA MET A 69 -14.56 4.99 0.80
C MET A 69 -14.83 6.50 0.96
N HIS A 70 -14.32 7.08 2.04
CA HIS A 70 -14.43 8.51 2.27
C HIS A 70 -13.81 9.31 1.11
N SER A 71 -14.44 10.42 0.70
CA SER A 71 -14.04 11.21 -0.47
C SER A 71 -12.55 11.58 -0.49
N TYR A 72 -12.02 12.00 0.66
CA TYR A 72 -10.60 12.29 0.79
C TYR A 72 -9.71 11.05 0.66
N ALA A 73 -10.10 9.90 1.21
CA ALA A 73 -9.34 8.66 1.08
C ALA A 73 -9.32 8.17 -0.38
N ALA A 74 -10.44 8.28 -1.08
CA ALA A 74 -10.55 7.97 -2.51
C ALA A 74 -9.64 8.88 -3.36
N MET A 75 -9.63 10.18 -3.08
CA MET A 75 -8.76 11.15 -3.73
C MET A 75 -7.28 10.84 -3.47
N ARG A 76 -6.91 10.53 -2.22
CA ARG A 76 -5.53 10.16 -1.87
C ARG A 76 -5.12 8.86 -2.55
N LEU A 77 -5.96 7.82 -2.53
CA LEU A 77 -5.71 6.56 -3.23
C LEU A 77 -5.42 6.82 -4.71
N ALA A 78 -6.31 7.50 -5.43
CA ALA A 78 -6.10 7.83 -6.84
C ALA A 78 -4.79 8.62 -7.05
N SER A 79 -4.59 9.72 -6.32
CA SER A 79 -3.42 10.59 -6.50
C SER A 79 -2.08 9.89 -6.22
N VAL A 80 -2.03 9.03 -5.21
CA VAL A 80 -0.83 8.26 -4.86
C VAL A 80 -0.58 7.19 -5.91
N THR A 81 -1.62 6.48 -6.37
CA THR A 81 -1.50 5.51 -7.48
C THR A 81 -0.85 6.17 -8.69
N VAL A 82 -1.36 7.32 -9.15
CA VAL A 82 -0.83 7.94 -10.37
C VAL A 82 0.57 8.54 -10.16
N SER A 83 0.86 9.03 -8.96
CA SER A 83 2.20 9.51 -8.59
C SER A 83 3.24 8.38 -8.59
N CYS A 84 2.89 7.23 -8.02
CA CYS A 84 3.72 6.03 -8.06
C CYS A 84 3.89 5.54 -9.50
N MET A 85 2.83 5.50 -10.31
CA MET A 85 2.91 5.08 -11.70
C MET A 85 3.89 5.94 -12.50
N ARG A 86 3.80 7.28 -12.37
CA ARG A 86 4.72 8.20 -13.05
C ARG A 86 6.17 7.98 -12.62
N ARG A 87 6.40 7.81 -11.32
CA ARG A 87 7.74 7.60 -10.79
C ARG A 87 8.30 6.26 -11.25
N TYR A 88 7.50 5.19 -11.25
CA TYR A 88 7.89 3.89 -11.75
C TYR A 88 8.25 3.95 -13.24
N SER A 89 7.42 4.55 -14.10
CA SER A 89 7.74 4.75 -15.52
C SER A 89 9.05 5.53 -15.72
N SER A 90 9.33 6.53 -14.86
CA SER A 90 10.60 7.27 -14.90
C SER A 90 11.80 6.39 -14.53
N LEU A 91 11.66 5.51 -13.53
CA LEU A 91 12.72 4.58 -13.12
C LEU A 91 12.98 3.52 -14.20
N VAL A 92 11.91 2.98 -14.82
CA VAL A 92 12.01 2.03 -15.93
C VAL A 92 12.73 2.66 -17.13
N ALA A 93 12.41 3.91 -17.48
CA ALA A 93 13.12 4.63 -18.53
C ALA A 93 14.62 4.79 -18.23
N LYS A 94 14.98 5.04 -16.96
CA LYS A 94 16.38 5.09 -16.52
C LYS A 94 17.06 3.72 -16.53
N ASN A 95 16.29 2.65 -16.31
CA ASN A 95 16.75 1.27 -16.38
C ASN A 95 16.79 0.69 -17.81
N GLY A 96 17.02 1.56 -18.82
CA GLY A 96 17.07 1.15 -20.22
C GLY A 96 15.76 0.58 -20.78
N GLY A 97 14.63 0.83 -20.10
CA GLY A 97 13.31 0.32 -20.49
C GLY A 97 12.96 -1.06 -19.96
N ARG A 98 13.78 -1.61 -19.07
CA ARG A 98 13.51 -2.90 -18.44
C ARG A 98 12.69 -2.68 -17.17
N PRO A 99 11.45 -3.20 -17.09
CA PRO A 99 10.69 -3.25 -15.85
C PRO A 99 11.45 -4.01 -14.75
N ALA A 100 11.00 -3.86 -13.50
CA ALA A 100 11.57 -4.61 -12.38
C ALA A 100 11.45 -6.12 -12.62
N GLY A 101 12.56 -6.85 -12.46
CA GLY A 101 12.59 -8.31 -12.45
C GLY A 101 12.62 -8.88 -11.04
N GLU A 102 12.70 -10.21 -10.93
CA GLU A 102 12.76 -10.94 -9.63
C GLU A 102 13.98 -10.56 -8.78
N ASN A 103 15.08 -10.14 -9.41
CA ASN A 103 16.28 -9.71 -8.70
C ASN A 103 16.19 -8.28 -8.17
N ASP A 104 15.17 -7.51 -8.59
CA ASP A 104 15.05 -6.09 -8.26
C ASP A 104 14.21 -5.82 -7.01
N VAL A 105 13.76 -6.86 -6.31
CA VAL A 105 12.81 -6.79 -5.18
C VAL A 105 13.22 -5.77 -4.11
N TYR A 106 14.51 -5.74 -3.75
CA TYR A 106 15.08 -4.82 -2.75
C TYR A 106 15.52 -3.48 -3.33
N THR A 107 15.37 -3.26 -4.63
CA THR A 107 15.75 -1.99 -5.28
C THR A 107 14.60 -1.00 -5.26
N ASN A 108 14.92 0.29 -5.40
CA ASN A 108 13.91 1.34 -5.56
C ASN A 108 12.98 1.04 -6.76
N LEU A 109 13.51 0.48 -7.85
CA LEU A 109 12.72 0.08 -9.02
C LEU A 109 11.68 -1.00 -8.67
N GLY A 110 12.09 -2.06 -7.96
CA GLY A 110 11.21 -3.15 -7.54
C GLY A 110 10.16 -2.71 -6.53
N MET A 111 10.54 -1.90 -5.55
CA MET A 111 9.61 -1.34 -4.57
C MET A 111 8.49 -0.50 -5.24
N TYR A 112 8.83 0.36 -6.21
CA TYR A 112 7.82 1.11 -6.96
C TYR A 112 6.96 0.21 -7.85
N SER A 113 7.53 -0.85 -8.43
CA SER A 113 6.77 -1.86 -9.19
C SER A 113 5.70 -2.51 -8.31
N GLU A 114 6.09 -3.00 -7.13
CA GLU A 114 5.20 -3.68 -6.18
C GLU A 114 4.10 -2.76 -5.66
N VAL A 115 4.44 -1.51 -5.32
CA VAL A 115 3.44 -0.52 -4.90
C VAL A 115 2.48 -0.18 -6.03
N CYS A 116 2.97 0.02 -7.27
CA CYS A 116 2.08 0.28 -8.39
C CYS A 116 1.09 -0.86 -8.61
N ARG A 117 1.59 -2.11 -8.60
CA ARG A 117 0.76 -3.30 -8.72
C ARG A 117 -0.32 -3.35 -7.63
N THR A 118 0.08 -3.18 -6.37
CA THR A 118 -0.85 -3.19 -5.23
C THR A 118 -1.91 -2.09 -5.33
N LEU A 119 -1.51 -0.87 -5.68
CA LEU A 119 -2.42 0.27 -5.76
C LEU A 119 -3.36 0.19 -6.97
N LEU A 120 -2.87 -0.28 -8.13
CA LEU A 120 -3.73 -0.57 -9.29
C LEU A 120 -4.75 -1.65 -8.95
N GLN A 121 -4.33 -2.69 -8.21
CA GLN A 121 -5.21 -3.75 -7.75
C GLN A 121 -6.28 -3.21 -6.79
N MET A 122 -5.91 -2.38 -5.81
CA MET A 122 -6.85 -1.67 -4.93
C MET A 122 -7.89 -0.87 -5.72
N VAL A 123 -7.47 -0.15 -6.76
CA VAL A 123 -8.38 0.60 -7.63
C VAL A 123 -9.30 -0.36 -8.40
N LYS A 124 -8.76 -1.41 -9.05
CA LYS A 124 -9.55 -2.43 -9.76
C LYS A 124 -10.62 -3.05 -8.87
N PHE A 125 -10.27 -3.43 -7.64
CA PHE A 125 -11.22 -3.95 -6.66
C PHE A 125 -12.34 -2.96 -6.34
N GLY A 126 -11.99 -1.70 -6.11
CA GLY A 126 -12.95 -0.62 -5.84
C GLY A 126 -13.89 -0.31 -7.02
N LEU A 127 -13.49 -0.66 -8.24
CA LEU A 127 -14.26 -0.45 -9.48
C LEU A 127 -15.03 -1.70 -9.96
N ARG A 128 -15.02 -2.82 -9.22
CA ARG A 128 -15.74 -4.03 -9.66
C ARG A 128 -17.25 -3.77 -9.79
N PRO A 129 -17.95 -4.46 -10.73
CA PRO A 129 -19.38 -4.27 -10.95
C PRO A 129 -20.24 -4.37 -9.69
N LYS A 130 -19.88 -5.29 -8.77
CA LYS A 130 -20.62 -5.53 -7.52
C LYS A 130 -20.49 -4.38 -6.51
N VAL A 131 -19.46 -3.54 -6.60
CA VAL A 131 -19.13 -2.53 -5.58
C VAL A 131 -18.98 -1.10 -6.13
N ILE A 132 -18.87 -0.91 -7.45
CA ILE A 132 -18.65 0.40 -8.07
C ILE A 132 -19.68 1.44 -7.66
N SER A 133 -20.95 1.02 -7.48
CA SER A 133 -22.05 1.90 -7.00
C SER A 133 -21.84 2.43 -5.58
N LYS A 134 -21.02 1.76 -4.78
CA LYS A 134 -20.67 2.15 -3.40
C LYS A 134 -19.35 2.92 -3.33
N ASN A 135 -18.63 3.06 -4.45
CA ASN A 135 -17.31 3.68 -4.53
C ASN A 135 -17.29 4.83 -5.54
N LEU A 136 -18.39 5.57 -5.69
CA LEU A 136 -18.48 6.68 -6.65
C LEU A 136 -17.45 7.78 -6.39
N HIS A 137 -17.05 8.00 -5.13
CA HIS A 137 -15.95 8.92 -4.83
C HIS A 137 -14.60 8.47 -5.43
N LEU A 138 -14.35 7.16 -5.52
CA LEU A 138 -13.17 6.61 -6.19
C LEU A 138 -13.26 6.77 -7.70
N VAL A 139 -14.43 6.50 -8.29
CA VAL A 139 -14.70 6.75 -9.72
C VAL A 139 -14.43 8.22 -10.06
N TYR A 140 -15.00 9.14 -9.28
CA TYR A 140 -14.77 10.58 -9.47
C TYR A 140 -13.30 10.96 -9.30
N SER A 141 -12.63 10.41 -8.28
CA SER A 141 -11.22 10.71 -8.00
C SER A 141 -10.28 10.23 -9.11
N ILE A 142 -10.55 9.06 -9.70
CA ILE A 142 -9.71 8.56 -10.81
C ILE A 142 -9.98 9.32 -12.11
N VAL A 143 -11.22 9.77 -12.35
CA VAL A 143 -11.53 10.69 -13.46
C VAL A 143 -10.78 12.02 -13.28
N TYR A 144 -10.72 12.55 -12.06
CA TYR A 144 -9.96 13.77 -11.79
C TYR A 144 -8.47 13.64 -12.09
N SER A 145 -7.90 12.43 -11.94
CA SER A 145 -6.50 12.11 -12.27
C SER A 145 -6.36 11.37 -13.62
N SER A 146 -7.36 11.44 -14.50
CA SER A 146 -7.40 10.64 -15.74
C SER A 146 -6.28 11.02 -16.71
N ARG A 147 -5.93 12.31 -16.79
CA ARG A 147 -4.84 12.79 -17.63
C ARG A 147 -3.52 12.16 -17.20
N GLU A 148 -3.17 12.29 -15.93
CA GLU A 148 -1.93 11.75 -15.38
C GLU A 148 -1.89 10.22 -15.51
N PHE A 149 -3.04 9.56 -15.36
CA PHE A 149 -3.16 8.12 -15.49
C PHE A 149 -2.90 7.70 -16.94
N ASN A 150 -3.55 8.33 -17.90
CA ASN A 150 -3.36 8.06 -19.32
C ASN A 150 -1.94 8.39 -19.79
N ASP A 151 -1.33 9.47 -19.29
CA ASP A 151 0.06 9.82 -19.59
C ASP A 151 1.03 8.73 -19.11
N ALA A 152 0.80 8.18 -17.92
CA ALA A 152 1.62 7.10 -17.38
C ALA A 152 1.47 5.80 -18.19
N VAL A 153 0.24 5.47 -18.61
CA VAL A 153 -0.07 4.25 -19.38
C VAL A 153 0.41 4.33 -20.83
N ASN A 154 0.27 5.50 -21.47
CA ASN A 154 0.62 5.70 -22.88
C ASN A 154 2.10 6.05 -23.10
N SER A 155 2.89 6.11 -22.03
CA SER A 155 4.34 6.33 -22.14
C SER A 155 4.99 5.28 -23.05
N LYS A 156 5.94 5.69 -23.89
CA LYS A 156 6.67 4.82 -24.83
C LYS A 156 7.33 3.61 -24.14
N MET A 157 7.66 3.76 -22.86
CA MET A 157 8.31 2.74 -22.02
C MET A 157 7.41 2.38 -20.82
N SER A 158 6.10 2.38 -21.04
CA SER A 158 5.12 2.02 -20.01
C SER A 158 5.34 0.59 -19.52
N PRO A 159 5.57 0.36 -18.22
CA PRO A 159 5.76 -0.97 -17.67
C PRO A 159 4.44 -1.66 -17.31
N PHE A 160 3.29 -1.06 -17.63
CA PHE A 160 1.98 -1.55 -17.19
C PHE A 160 1.33 -2.45 -18.23
N GLU A 161 0.92 -3.65 -17.82
CA GLU A 161 0.19 -4.58 -18.67
C GLU A 161 -1.25 -4.09 -18.92
N ALA A 162 -1.78 -4.39 -20.12
CA ALA A 162 -3.13 -4.01 -20.49
C ALA A 162 -4.19 -4.63 -19.57
N SER A 163 -3.96 -5.85 -19.07
CA SER A 163 -4.80 -6.55 -18.08
C SER A 163 -4.99 -5.74 -16.79
N ASP A 164 -4.00 -4.96 -16.39
CA ASP A 164 -4.03 -4.18 -15.15
C ASP A 164 -4.67 -2.80 -15.32
N VAL A 165 -4.47 -2.17 -16.47
CA VAL A 165 -4.89 -0.77 -16.68
C VAL A 165 -6.18 -0.63 -17.48
N GLN A 166 -6.49 -1.56 -18.40
CA GLN A 166 -7.64 -1.42 -19.28
C GLN A 166 -8.98 -1.39 -18.55
N PRO A 167 -9.24 -2.24 -17.53
CA PRO A 167 -10.49 -2.15 -16.77
C PRO A 167 -10.69 -0.80 -16.08
N ILE A 168 -9.59 -0.17 -15.64
CA ILE A 168 -9.64 1.17 -15.05
C ILE A 168 -9.91 2.23 -16.14
N ARG A 169 -9.24 2.13 -17.30
CA ARG A 169 -9.43 3.06 -18.44
C ARG A 169 -10.85 3.05 -18.99
N ASP A 170 -11.46 1.88 -19.08
CA ASP A 170 -12.82 1.73 -19.59
C ASP A 170 -13.81 2.45 -18.66
N VAL A 171 -13.67 2.25 -17.34
CA VAL A 171 -14.48 2.96 -16.34
C VAL A 171 -14.22 4.47 -16.35
N ILE A 172 -12.97 4.91 -16.48
CA ILE A 172 -12.63 6.35 -16.62
C ILE A 172 -13.36 6.94 -17.83
N THR A 173 -13.28 6.28 -18.99
CA THR A 173 -13.84 6.79 -20.24
C THR A 173 -15.35 6.94 -20.16
N GLU A 174 -16.04 5.93 -19.63
CA GLU A 174 -17.49 5.96 -19.40
C GLU A 174 -17.89 7.05 -18.39
N ALA A 175 -17.16 7.16 -17.28
CA ALA A 175 -17.44 8.16 -16.26
C ALA A 175 -17.23 9.59 -16.77
N GLU A 176 -16.19 9.83 -17.56
CA GLU A 176 -15.97 11.12 -18.23
C GLU A 176 -17.10 11.44 -19.22
N GLU A 177 -17.58 10.45 -19.98
CA GLU A 177 -18.69 10.63 -20.90
C GLU A 177 -19.98 11.02 -20.17
N ILE A 178 -20.30 10.33 -19.06
CA ILE A 178 -21.43 10.68 -18.19
C ILE A 178 -21.33 12.13 -17.71
N ILE A 179 -20.15 12.53 -17.20
CA ILE A 179 -19.92 13.89 -16.67
C ILE A 179 -20.04 14.95 -17.78
N ARG A 180 -19.51 14.67 -18.98
CA ARG A 180 -19.63 15.58 -20.14
C ARG A 180 -21.07 15.72 -20.61
N ASN A 181 -21.81 14.61 -20.74
CA ASN A 181 -23.18 14.61 -21.24
C ASN A 181 -24.13 15.37 -20.31
N GLU A 182 -23.94 15.29 -19.00
CA GLU A 182 -24.74 16.03 -18.01
C GLU A 182 -24.22 17.46 -17.74
N SER A 183 -23.17 17.91 -18.45
CA SER A 183 -22.53 19.22 -18.24
C SER A 183 -22.19 19.48 -16.76
N ALA A 184 -21.76 18.44 -16.06
CA ALA A 184 -21.55 18.44 -14.63
C ALA A 184 -20.21 19.12 -14.26
N ARG A 185 -20.21 20.45 -14.18
CA ARG A 185 -19.01 21.27 -13.91
C ARG A 185 -18.62 21.38 -12.43
N THR A 186 -19.47 20.92 -11.51
CA THR A 186 -19.19 20.93 -10.06
C THR A 186 -19.07 19.51 -9.54
N ALA A 187 -18.33 19.33 -8.44
CA ALA A 187 -18.18 18.01 -7.82
C ALA A 187 -19.54 17.39 -7.46
N ASP A 188 -20.47 18.17 -6.91
CA ASP A 188 -21.80 17.66 -6.53
C ASP A 188 -22.62 17.20 -7.73
N LYS A 189 -22.62 17.97 -8.82
CA LYS A 189 -23.31 17.59 -10.07
C LYS A 189 -22.66 16.36 -10.69
N ALA A 190 -21.34 16.25 -10.65
CA ALA A 190 -20.63 15.10 -11.20
C ALA A 190 -20.96 13.84 -10.40
N MET A 191 -21.00 13.94 -9.07
CA MET A 191 -21.42 12.84 -8.20
C MET A 191 -22.88 12.43 -8.45
N GLU A 192 -23.79 13.40 -8.63
CA GLU A 192 -25.19 13.14 -8.96
C GLU A 192 -25.34 12.42 -10.31
N ALA A 193 -24.61 12.87 -11.34
CA ALA A 193 -24.59 12.25 -12.67
C ALA A 193 -24.10 10.80 -12.62
N LEU A 194 -22.97 10.57 -11.93
CA LEU A 194 -22.42 9.23 -11.73
C LEU A 194 -23.39 8.33 -10.95
N GLN A 195 -24.08 8.88 -9.95
CA GLN A 195 -25.07 8.16 -9.16
C GLN A 195 -26.26 7.72 -10.01
N LYS A 196 -26.79 8.61 -10.88
CA LYS A 196 -27.88 8.30 -11.82
C LYS A 196 -27.49 7.26 -12.87
N SER A 197 -26.25 7.32 -13.34
CA SER A 197 -25.73 6.44 -14.41
C SER A 197 -24.97 5.22 -13.89
N THR A 198 -25.23 4.77 -12.66
CA THR A 198 -24.52 3.67 -12.01
C THR A 198 -24.56 2.37 -12.82
N ASP A 199 -25.68 2.05 -13.48
CA ASP A 199 -25.80 0.78 -14.21
C ASP A 199 -24.93 0.74 -15.47
N LYS A 200 -24.68 1.89 -16.11
CA LYS A 200 -23.71 1.99 -17.21
C LYS A 200 -22.30 1.66 -16.74
N LEU A 201 -21.90 2.22 -15.60
CA LEU A 201 -20.60 1.96 -14.97
C LEU A 201 -20.43 0.47 -14.61
N LYS A 202 -21.48 -0.17 -14.07
CA LYS A 202 -21.46 -1.63 -13.79
C LYS A 202 -21.29 -2.46 -15.06
N ASN A 203 -22.00 -2.08 -16.13
CA ASN A 203 -21.95 -2.79 -17.40
C ASN A 203 -20.54 -2.73 -18.00
N VAL A 204 -19.94 -1.55 -18.06
CA VAL A 204 -18.56 -1.37 -18.56
C VAL A 204 -17.57 -2.17 -17.70
N ALA A 205 -17.64 -2.05 -16.37
CA ALA A 205 -16.78 -2.80 -15.47
C ALA A 205 -16.94 -4.33 -15.62
N SER A 206 -18.11 -4.82 -16.04
CA SER A 206 -18.35 -6.26 -16.27
C SER A 206 -17.77 -6.75 -17.60
N MET A 207 -17.84 -5.94 -18.65
CA MET A 207 -17.31 -6.27 -19.97
C MET A 207 -15.78 -6.34 -19.94
N SER A 208 -15.13 -5.40 -19.26
CA SER A 208 -13.67 -5.35 -19.16
C SER A 208 -13.07 -6.54 -18.41
N LEU A 209 -13.81 -7.15 -17.49
CA LEU A 209 -13.39 -8.34 -16.74
C LEU A 209 -13.60 -9.67 -17.50
N SER A 210 -14.42 -9.67 -18.56
CA SER A 210 -14.76 -10.88 -19.32
C SER A 210 -13.79 -11.18 -20.48
N GLY A 211 -12.73 -10.37 -20.66
CA GLY A 211 -11.79 -10.49 -21.76
C GLY A 211 -10.82 -11.68 -21.64
N LYS A 212 -11.10 -12.76 -22.39
CA LYS A 212 -10.20 -13.86 -22.81
C LYS A 212 -9.53 -14.69 -21.71
N ASN A 213 -10.26 -15.67 -21.17
CA ASN A 213 -9.67 -16.91 -20.64
C ASN A 213 -8.95 -17.67 -21.78
N LYS A 214 -7.64 -17.44 -21.96
CA LYS A 214 -6.78 -18.36 -22.71
C LYS A 214 -6.00 -19.17 -21.69
N LYS A 215 -6.35 -20.46 -21.55
CA LYS A 215 -5.61 -21.44 -20.74
C LYS A 215 -4.11 -21.35 -21.07
N VAL A 216 -3.31 -20.87 -20.12
CA VAL A 216 -1.88 -21.12 -20.09
C VAL A 216 -1.62 -21.99 -18.87
N SER A 217 -1.09 -23.17 -19.15
CA SER A 217 -0.57 -24.12 -18.18
C SER A 217 0.88 -23.74 -17.91
N SER A 218 1.24 -23.43 -16.67
CA SER A 218 2.64 -23.48 -16.23
C SER A 218 2.73 -23.68 -14.73
N ASN A 219 3.43 -24.76 -14.36
CA ASN A 219 3.97 -24.98 -13.04
C ASN A 219 5.01 -23.89 -12.76
N THR A 220 4.79 -23.05 -11.75
CA THR A 220 5.87 -22.25 -11.14
C THR A 220 5.60 -22.08 -9.66
N SER A 221 6.58 -22.49 -8.88
CA SER A 221 6.61 -22.49 -7.41
C SER A 221 7.11 -21.15 -6.87
N VAL A 222 6.44 -20.68 -5.80
CA VAL A 222 6.85 -19.75 -4.74
C VAL A 222 7.36 -18.35 -5.14
N GLY A 223 6.63 -17.32 -4.70
CA GLY A 223 7.20 -15.99 -4.39
C GLY A 223 6.92 -14.83 -5.37
N SER A 224 6.28 -15.07 -6.51
CA SER A 224 5.94 -14.01 -7.47
C SER A 224 4.45 -13.98 -7.72
N ILE A 225 3.78 -12.91 -7.27
CA ILE A 225 2.36 -12.71 -7.55
C ILE A 225 2.24 -12.56 -9.07
N SER A 226 1.64 -13.52 -9.76
CA SER A 226 1.41 -13.45 -11.21
C SER A 226 0.31 -12.42 -11.50
N SER A 227 0.47 -11.53 -12.48
CA SER A 227 -0.56 -10.53 -12.87
C SER A 227 -1.85 -11.15 -13.44
N ASP A 228 -1.81 -12.45 -13.75
CA ASP A 228 -2.91 -13.22 -14.38
C ASP A 228 -3.90 -13.88 -13.40
N VAL A 229 -3.84 -13.58 -12.11
CA VAL A 229 -4.74 -14.18 -11.11
C VAL A 229 -6.14 -13.56 -11.20
N SER A 230 -7.13 -14.43 -11.44
CA SER A 230 -8.50 -14.07 -11.76
C SER A 230 -9.11 -13.16 -10.67
N LEU A 231 -9.47 -11.94 -11.06
CA LEU A 231 -10.16 -10.95 -10.22
C LEU A 231 -11.50 -11.43 -9.64
N ASN A 232 -11.94 -12.65 -9.93
CA ASN A 232 -13.18 -13.19 -9.41
C ASN A 232 -13.01 -13.97 -8.11
N ASN A 233 -11.79 -14.40 -7.77
CA ASN A 233 -11.50 -15.08 -6.50
C ASN A 233 -10.89 -14.10 -5.52
N ALA A 234 -11.65 -13.75 -4.47
CA ALA A 234 -11.12 -12.97 -3.35
C ALA A 234 -10.07 -13.75 -2.54
N GLU A 235 -10.10 -15.09 -2.61
CA GLU A 235 -9.19 -15.99 -1.90
C GLU A 235 -7.73 -15.84 -2.37
N ASP A 236 -7.51 -15.56 -3.66
CA ASP A 236 -6.16 -15.52 -4.24
C ASP A 236 -5.34 -14.27 -3.84
N PHE A 237 -5.95 -13.29 -3.18
CA PHE A 237 -5.29 -12.07 -2.70
C PHE A 237 -5.24 -11.99 -1.16
N THR A 238 -5.56 -13.09 -0.47
CA THR A 238 -5.51 -13.12 0.99
C THR A 238 -4.13 -13.57 1.47
N PHE A 239 -3.43 -12.64 2.11
CA PHE A 239 -2.23 -12.90 2.89
C PHE A 239 -2.64 -13.32 4.29
N THR A 240 -2.21 -14.51 4.70
CA THR A 240 -2.32 -14.98 6.07
C THR A 240 -1.20 -14.36 6.90
N TYR A 241 -1.54 -13.87 8.08
CA TYR A 241 -0.53 -13.51 9.06
C TYR A 241 0.17 -14.78 9.53
N GLU A 242 1.48 -14.80 9.40
CA GLU A 242 2.35 -15.77 10.04
C GLU A 242 3.07 -15.02 11.17
N GLU A 243 2.87 -15.49 12.40
CA GLU A 243 3.58 -14.93 13.55
C GLU A 243 5.04 -15.35 13.44
N GLU A 244 5.94 -14.38 13.45
CA GLU A 244 7.38 -14.65 13.53
C GLU A 244 7.65 -15.40 14.84
N ALA A 245 8.55 -16.39 14.81
CA ALA A 245 8.80 -17.21 15.99
C ALA A 245 9.37 -16.39 17.17
N ASP A 246 10.26 -15.45 16.87
CA ASP A 246 10.99 -14.65 17.85
C ASP A 246 10.96 -13.13 17.46
N PRO A 247 9.80 -12.47 17.49
CA PRO A 247 9.64 -11.09 17.02
C PRO A 247 10.47 -10.09 17.83
N GLU A 248 10.83 -10.41 19.07
CA GLU A 248 11.70 -9.62 19.95
C GLU A 248 13.15 -9.54 19.49
N ILE A 249 13.62 -10.49 18.66
CA ILE A 249 15.00 -10.49 18.18
C ILE A 249 15.21 -9.41 17.11
N PHE A 250 14.20 -9.18 16.27
CA PHE A 250 14.33 -8.29 15.11
C PHE A 250 13.15 -7.33 14.94
N PHE A 251 11.93 -7.85 14.80
CA PHE A 251 10.77 -7.05 14.39
C PHE A 251 10.41 -5.96 15.41
N VAL A 252 10.37 -6.30 16.70
CA VAL A 252 10.03 -5.36 17.77
C VAL A 252 11.13 -4.29 17.93
N PRO A 253 12.43 -4.63 18.04
CA PRO A 253 13.50 -3.62 18.03
C PRO A 253 13.44 -2.70 16.81
N TYR A 254 13.22 -3.27 15.62
CA TYR A 254 13.13 -2.52 14.38
C TYR A 254 11.98 -1.49 14.39
N VAL A 255 10.77 -1.89 14.78
CA VAL A 255 9.62 -0.98 14.86
C VAL A 255 9.89 0.18 15.81
N TRP A 256 10.52 -0.10 16.96
CA TRP A 256 10.91 0.93 17.92
C TRP A 256 11.98 1.88 17.38
N GLU A 257 12.98 1.36 16.67
CA GLU A 257 14.00 2.20 16.03
C GLU A 257 13.36 3.15 15.02
N VAL A 258 12.43 2.68 14.19
CA VAL A 258 11.68 3.53 13.25
C VAL A 258 10.86 4.59 14.00
N ILE A 259 10.19 4.25 15.09
CA ILE A 259 9.40 5.20 15.88
C ILE A 259 10.30 6.27 16.49
N VAL A 260 11.39 5.87 17.13
CA VAL A 260 12.36 6.76 17.80
C VAL A 260 13.04 7.68 16.79
N CYS A 261 13.56 7.12 15.69
CA CYS A 261 14.38 7.85 14.74
C CYS A 261 13.58 8.63 13.70
N ALA A 262 12.49 8.07 13.18
CA ALA A 262 11.75 8.69 12.07
C ALA A 262 10.49 9.44 12.54
N MET A 263 9.74 8.88 13.51
CA MET A 263 8.44 9.45 13.87
C MET A 263 8.52 10.51 14.95
N THR A 264 9.40 10.31 15.93
CA THR A 264 9.41 11.11 17.15
C THR A 264 10.67 11.98 17.32
N SER A 265 11.66 11.84 16.44
CA SER A 265 12.90 12.63 16.47
C SER A 265 12.72 14.15 16.44
N THR A 266 11.57 14.63 15.95
CA THR A 266 11.23 16.07 15.90
C THR A 266 10.22 16.50 16.97
N THR A 267 9.68 15.57 17.75
CA THR A 267 8.62 15.82 18.74
C THR A 267 9.00 15.41 20.16
N LEU A 268 9.91 14.46 20.33
CA LEU A 268 10.46 13.96 21.58
C LEU A 268 11.99 13.89 21.48
N GLU A 269 12.68 14.39 22.50
CA GLU A 269 14.11 14.16 22.66
C GLU A 269 14.32 12.82 23.37
N TRP A 270 14.91 11.84 22.66
CA TRP A 270 15.22 10.53 23.21
C TRP A 270 16.67 10.47 23.67
N ASP A 271 16.88 10.15 24.93
CA ASP A 271 18.19 9.75 25.43
C ASP A 271 18.35 8.23 25.23
N LYS A 272 18.72 7.84 23.99
CA LYS A 272 18.86 6.43 23.56
C LYS A 272 19.58 5.53 24.59
N PRO A 273 20.76 5.90 25.15
CA PRO A 273 21.46 5.05 26.12
C PRO A 273 20.76 4.91 27.49
N LYS A 274 19.73 5.72 27.76
CA LYS A 274 18.90 5.63 28.98
C LYS A 274 17.60 4.85 28.78
N ILE A 275 17.28 4.39 27.58
CA ILE A 275 16.13 3.52 27.33
C ILE A 275 16.48 2.11 27.85
N ARG A 276 16.03 1.77 29.07
CA ARG A 276 16.37 0.50 29.77
C ARG A 276 15.18 -0.27 30.33
N VAL A 277 13.99 -0.09 29.74
CA VAL A 277 12.74 -0.64 30.29
C VAL A 277 12.70 -2.18 30.27
N PHE A 278 13.43 -2.81 29.36
CA PHE A 278 13.60 -4.26 29.30
C PHE A 278 15.10 -4.61 29.31
N PRO A 279 15.52 -5.65 30.04
CA PRO A 279 16.87 -6.17 29.87
C PRO A 279 17.03 -6.60 28.41
N LEU A 280 18.18 -6.27 27.82
CA LEU A 280 18.59 -6.92 26.58
C LEU A 280 18.58 -8.43 26.85
N LEU A 281 18.28 -9.25 25.84
CA LEU A 281 18.38 -10.72 25.88
C LEU A 281 19.84 -11.18 26.05
N GLU A 282 20.60 -10.53 26.93
CA GLU A 282 21.80 -11.09 27.51
C GLU A 282 21.31 -12.27 28.35
N GLU A 283 21.81 -13.46 28.04
CA GLU A 283 21.64 -14.66 28.85
C GLU A 283 21.78 -14.24 30.31
N ILE A 284 20.68 -14.34 31.06
CA ILE A 284 20.73 -14.23 32.52
C ILE A 284 21.76 -15.29 32.93
N PRO A 285 22.90 -14.91 33.53
CA PRO A 285 23.85 -15.91 34.00
C PRO A 285 23.07 -16.81 34.94
N ASP A 286 23.00 -18.09 34.61
CA ASP A 286 22.42 -19.09 35.49
C ASP A 286 23.16 -18.95 36.82
N ASP A 287 22.47 -18.53 37.87
CA ASP A 287 23.02 -18.32 39.22
C ASP A 287 23.25 -19.69 39.91
N THR A 288 23.80 -20.63 39.14
CA THR A 288 24.24 -21.95 39.53
C THR A 288 25.53 -22.25 38.78
N ASN A 289 26.62 -21.62 39.19
CA ASN A 289 27.82 -22.34 39.60
C ASN A 289 28.81 -21.38 40.25
N GLU A 290 29.11 -21.70 41.49
CA GLU A 290 30.20 -21.13 42.26
C GLU A 290 31.53 -21.25 41.49
N THR A 291 32.40 -20.25 41.71
CA THR A 291 33.84 -20.23 41.43
C THR A 291 34.28 -19.97 39.98
N GLU A 292 34.44 -18.69 39.61
CA GLU A 292 35.43 -18.29 38.61
C GLU A 292 36.34 -17.18 39.14
N THR A 293 37.63 -17.52 39.15
CA THR A 293 38.78 -16.67 39.43
C THR A 293 38.92 -15.54 38.40
N GLU A 294 39.33 -14.37 38.89
CA GLU A 294 39.69 -13.17 38.13
C GLU A 294 40.72 -13.46 37.02
N HIS A 295 40.30 -13.76 35.78
CA HIS A 295 41.22 -13.56 34.65
C HIS A 295 40.65 -13.40 33.22
N ASP A 296 39.34 -13.29 32.98
CA ASP A 296 38.80 -13.19 31.60
C ASP A 296 37.84 -12.02 31.33
N MET A 297 38.14 -10.81 31.85
CA MET A 297 37.49 -9.56 31.42
C MET A 297 38.23 -8.88 30.25
N ALA A 298 38.47 -9.59 29.15
CA ALA A 298 39.05 -8.97 27.95
C ALA A 298 38.61 -9.64 26.65
N ASN A 299 37.31 -9.83 26.44
CA ASN A 299 36.68 -9.83 25.10
C ASN A 299 35.19 -10.19 25.20
N LYS A 300 34.33 -9.18 25.37
CA LYS A 300 32.96 -9.26 24.84
C LYS A 300 32.73 -8.00 24.02
N SER A 301 32.75 -8.20 22.70
CA SER A 301 32.50 -7.17 21.70
C SER A 301 31.12 -6.56 21.92
N SER A 302 31.10 -5.26 22.19
CA SER A 302 29.89 -4.45 22.24
C SER A 302 29.15 -4.50 20.91
N GLY A 303 27.95 -5.07 20.90
CA GLY A 303 26.98 -4.88 19.83
C GLY A 303 26.69 -3.40 19.70
N THR A 304 27.21 -2.79 18.64
CA THR A 304 27.05 -1.36 18.41
C THR A 304 25.74 -1.17 17.66
N TYR A 305 24.74 -0.56 18.29
CA TYR A 305 23.52 -0.15 17.60
C TYR A 305 23.86 0.92 16.57
N SER A 306 23.22 0.84 15.40
CA SER A 306 23.35 1.83 14.34
C SER A 306 22.96 3.23 14.86
N GLN A 307 23.82 4.21 14.55
CA GLN A 307 23.58 5.60 14.91
C GLN A 307 22.86 6.38 13.81
N ASP A 308 22.85 5.84 12.58
CA ASP A 308 22.30 6.51 11.40
C ASP A 308 21.44 5.54 10.57
N ILE A 309 20.37 6.05 9.97
CA ILE A 309 19.44 5.26 9.12
C ILE A 309 20.21 4.57 7.99
N SER A 310 21.32 5.15 7.53
CA SER A 310 22.19 4.56 6.51
C SER A 310 22.90 3.27 6.93
N ASP A 311 23.05 3.00 8.23
CA ASP A 311 23.76 1.79 8.70
C ASP A 311 22.81 0.60 8.90
N ILE A 312 21.51 0.78 8.61
CA ILE A 312 20.46 -0.24 8.71
C ILE A 312 19.99 -0.70 7.31
N VAL A 313 20.36 0.03 6.23
CA VAL A 313 19.93 -0.22 4.84
C VAL A 313 20.95 -1.06 4.07
#